data_AF-A0A2U3KRU6-F1
#
_entry.id   AF-A0A2U3KRU6-F1
#
_cell.length_a   1.000
_cell.length_b   1.000
_cell.length_c   1.000
_cell.angle_alpha   90.00
_cell.angle_beta   90.00
_cell.angle_gamma   90.00
#
_symmetry.space_group_name_H-M   'P 1'
#
loop_
_entity.id
_entity.type
_entity.pdbx_description
1 polymer ?
#
loop_
_entity_poly.entity_id
_entity_poly.type
_entity_poly.pdbx_seq_one_letter_code
_entity_poly.pdbx_strand_id
1 'polypeptide(L)'
;MVPAFWSVEVLNSLLVGERRGRISPEQTQAFLGDLRALRATFDHASLEQVFGTIQTICRDHRLTPYDALYVELAMRSGCPLATLDQPQKDAATDLGIPCL
;
A
#
# COMPACT_ATOMS: atom_id res chain seq x y z
N MET A 1 0.85 9.54 -2.40
CA MET A 1 0.98 9.31 -0.95
C MET A 1 0.93 7.81 -0.72
N VAL A 2 1.57 7.31 0.34
CA VAL A 2 1.57 5.88 0.68
C VAL A 2 1.38 5.72 2.20
N PRO A 3 0.78 4.64 2.69
CA PRO A 3 0.73 4.35 4.12
C PRO A 3 2.15 4.25 4.71
N ALA A 4 2.32 4.64 5.98
CA ALA A 4 3.61 4.66 6.67
C ALA A 4 4.37 3.32 6.61
N PHE A 5 3.64 2.20 6.61
CA PHE A 5 4.22 0.85 6.59
C PHE A 5 4.64 0.37 5.19
N TRP A 6 4.29 1.09 4.12
CA TRP A 6 4.66 0.76 2.73
C TRP A 6 6.16 0.51 2.56
N SER A 7 7.01 1.29 3.26
CA SER A 7 8.46 1.11 3.21
C SER A 7 8.92 -0.29 3.64
N VAL A 8 8.23 -0.89 4.62
CA VAL A 8 8.50 -2.24 5.11
C VAL A 8 7.99 -3.30 4.14
N GLU A 9 6.86 -3.06 3.46
CA GLU A 9 6.36 -3.95 2.41
C GLU A 9 7.29 -4.01 1.21
N VAL A 10 7.81 -2.86 0.79
CA VAL A 10 8.82 -2.78 -0.28
C VAL A 10 10.07 -3.56 0.11
N LEU A 11 10.60 -3.33 1.31
CA LEU A 11 11.77 -4.07 1.78
C LEU A 11 11.51 -5.58 1.87
N ASN A 12 10.36 -5.99 2.40
CA ASN A 12 10.01 -7.41 2.49
C ASN A 12 9.94 -8.05 1.10
N SER A 13 9.35 -7.36 0.12
CA SER A 13 9.25 -7.85 -1.26
C SER A 13 10.62 -8.08 -1.89
N LEU A 14 11.56 -7.15 -1.69
CA LEU A 14 12.94 -7.26 -2.17
C LEU A 14 13.66 -8.45 -1.50
N LEU A 15 13.60 -8.55 -0.18
CA LEU A 15 14.25 -9.64 0.55
C LEU A 15 13.64 -11.02 0.26
N VAL A 16 12.34 -11.09 -0.02
CA VAL A 16 11.70 -12.32 -0.53
C VAL A 16 12.24 -12.67 -1.91
N GLY A 17 12.45 -11.68 -2.78
CA GLY A 17 13.07 -11.86 -4.10
C GLY A 17 14.48 -12.44 -4.00
N GLU A 18 15.31 -11.89 -3.10
CA GLU A 18 16.66 -12.39 -2.83
C GLU A 18 16.65 -13.82 -2.30
N ARG A 19 15.83 -14.11 -1.28
CA ARG A 19 15.70 -15.48 -0.72
C ARG A 19 15.28 -16.51 -1.75
N ARG A 20 14.54 -16.09 -2.78
CA ARG A 20 14.08 -16.93 -3.89
C ARG A 20 15.06 -16.95 -5.07
N GLY A 21 16.21 -16.28 -4.97
CA GLY A 21 17.23 -16.20 -6.03
C GLY A 21 16.77 -15.45 -7.28
N ARG A 22 15.75 -14.58 -7.18
CA ARG A 22 15.19 -13.84 -8.32
C ARG A 22 15.90 -12.51 -8.59
N ILE A 23 16.48 -11.93 -7.54
CA ILE A 23 17.28 -10.70 -7.59
C ILE A 23 18.50 -10.86 -6.67
N SER A 24 19.56 -10.11 -6.96
CA SER A 24 20.77 -10.04 -6.11
C SER A 24 20.71 -8.88 -5.12
N PRO A 25 21.51 -8.92 -4.04
CA PRO A 25 21.64 -7.79 -3.11
C PRO A 25 22.07 -6.47 -3.79
N GLU A 26 22.88 -6.54 -4.84
CA GLU A 26 23.29 -5.36 -5.63
C GLU A 26 22.11 -4.75 -6.39
N GLN A 27 21.23 -5.58 -6.95
CA GLN A 27 20.00 -5.12 -7.60
C GLN A 27 19.03 -4.49 -6.60
N THR A 28 18.89 -5.07 -5.41
CA THR A 28 18.12 -4.47 -4.31
C THR A 28 18.65 -3.10 -3.94
N GLN A 29 19.97 -2.96 -3.76
CA GLN A 29 20.57 -1.69 -3.38
C GLN A 29 20.41 -0.61 -4.48
N ALA A 30 20.54 -0.98 -5.75
CA ALA A 30 20.29 -0.10 -6.88
C ALA A 30 18.82 0.40 -6.87
N PHE A 31 17.87 -0.53 -6.74
CA PHE A 31 16.44 -0.21 -6.67
C PHE A 31 16.10 0.72 -5.49
N LEU A 32 16.66 0.48 -4.31
CA LEU A 32 16.48 1.38 -3.16
C LEU A 32 17.10 2.77 -3.39
N GLY A 33 18.13 2.87 -4.23
CA GLY A 33 18.67 4.15 -4.70
C GLY A 33 17.62 4.92 -5.51
N ASP A 34 17.04 4.28 -6.52
CA ASP A 34 16.01 4.86 -7.39
C ASP A 34 14.74 5.23 -6.62
N LEU A 35 14.29 4.36 -5.71
CA LEU A 35 13.10 4.57 -4.89
C LEU A 35 13.19 5.84 -4.04
N ARG A 36 14.37 6.15 -3.50
CA ARG A 36 14.59 7.37 -2.71
C ARG A 36 14.41 8.64 -3.56
N ALA A 37 14.69 8.58 -4.86
CA ALA A 37 14.52 9.72 -5.76
C ALA A 37 13.03 10.08 -5.98
N LEU A 38 12.11 9.13 -5.79
CA LEU A 38 10.66 9.35 -5.96
C LEU A 38 10.04 10.19 -4.83
N ARG A 39 10.73 10.38 -3.70
CA ARG A 39 10.29 11.21 -2.56
C ARG A 39 8.83 10.95 -2.12
N ALA A 40 8.48 9.68 -1.92
CA ALA A 40 7.14 9.28 -1.50
C ALA A 40 6.72 10.03 -0.21
N THR A 41 5.51 10.58 -0.21
CA THR A 41 4.88 11.16 0.99
C THR A 41 4.21 10.07 1.80
N PHE A 42 4.64 9.90 3.05
CA PHE A 42 4.07 8.93 3.98
C PHE A 42 2.82 9.51 4.67
N ASP A 43 1.79 8.69 4.76
CA ASP A 43 0.57 8.96 5.48
C ASP A 43 0.53 8.10 6.76
N HIS A 44 0.32 8.76 7.89
CA HIS A 44 0.23 8.12 9.19
C HIS A 44 -1.22 8.18 9.66
N ALA A 45 -1.97 7.09 9.44
CA ALA A 45 -3.34 6.99 9.90
C ALA A 45 -3.42 7.16 11.43
N SER A 46 -4.36 7.99 11.88
CA SER A 46 -4.65 8.17 13.30
C SER A 46 -5.35 6.94 13.89
N LEU A 47 -5.34 6.80 15.21
CA LEU A 47 -6.10 5.74 15.88
C LEU A 47 -7.60 5.81 15.57
N GLU A 48 -8.14 7.01 15.42
CA GLU A 48 -9.55 7.23 15.05
C GLU A 48 -9.84 6.69 13.64
N GLN A 49 -8.95 6.94 12.67
CA GLN A 49 -9.11 6.38 11.33
C GLN A 49 -9.00 4.85 11.34
N VAL A 50 -8.02 4.31 12.08
CA VAL A 50 -7.76 2.86 12.17
C VAL A 50 -8.94 2.12 12.80
N PHE A 51 -9.46 2.61 13.93
CA PHE A 51 -10.57 1.96 14.64
C PHE A 51 -11.96 2.40 14.15
N GLY A 52 -12.03 3.35 13.22
CA GLY A 52 -13.26 3.80 12.57
C GLY A 52 -13.35 3.34 11.11
N THR A 53 -13.06 4.25 10.18
CA THR A 53 -13.24 4.03 8.74
C THR A 53 -12.47 2.82 8.21
N ILE A 54 -11.21 2.65 8.61
CA ILE A 54 -10.38 1.52 8.14
C ILE A 54 -10.96 0.20 8.65
N GLN A 55 -11.34 0.12 9.92
CA GLN A 55 -11.99 -1.08 10.47
C GLN A 55 -13.30 -1.42 9.73
N THR A 56 -14.07 -0.41 9.33
CA THR A 56 -15.30 -0.58 8.54
C THR A 56 -14.98 -1.17 7.16
N ILE A 57 -14.01 -0.59 6.44
CA ILE A 57 -13.55 -1.11 5.14
C ILE A 57 -13.05 -2.56 5.25
N CYS A 58 -12.26 -2.88 6.30
CA CYS A 58 -11.80 -4.25 6.56
C CYS A 58 -12.98 -5.23 6.68
N ARG A 59 -14.04 -4.85 7.40
CA ARG A 59 -15.20 -5.71 7.62
C ARG A 59 -16.01 -5.90 6.35
N ASP A 60 -16.31 -4.82 5.65
CA ASP A 60 -17.24 -4.81 4.53
C ASP A 60 -16.63 -5.45 3.29
N HIS A 61 -15.32 -5.27 3.07
CA HIS A 61 -14.60 -5.79 1.91
C HIS A 61 -13.66 -6.97 2.24
N ARG A 62 -13.65 -7.44 3.49
CA ARG A 62 -12.80 -8.55 3.99
C ARG A 62 -11.31 -8.32 3.75
N LEU A 63 -10.89 -7.05 3.78
CA LEU A 63 -9.50 -6.66 3.63
C LEU A 63 -8.75 -6.77 4.97
N THR A 64 -7.44 -7.01 4.87
CA THR A 64 -6.57 -6.80 6.04
C THR A 64 -6.46 -5.30 6.35
N PRO A 65 -6.13 -4.90 7.59
CA PRO A 65 -5.89 -3.49 7.90
C PRO A 65 -4.81 -2.83 7.04
N TYR A 66 -3.83 -3.63 6.59
CA TYR A 66 -2.78 -3.17 5.68
C TYR A 66 -3.35 -2.81 4.31
N ASP A 67 -4.17 -3.67 3.72
CA ASP A 67 -4.79 -3.42 2.43
C ASP A 67 -5.82 -2.28 2.51
N ALA A 68 -6.61 -2.24 3.57
CA ALA A 68 -7.62 -1.22 3.79
C ALA A 68 -7.02 0.18 3.99
N LEU A 69 -5.78 0.30 4.49
CA LEU A 69 -5.07 1.59 4.59
C LEU A 69 -4.86 2.24 3.23
N TYR A 70 -4.58 1.46 2.18
CA TYR A 70 -4.44 2.00 0.82
C TYR A 70 -5.77 2.51 0.28
N VAL A 71 -6.84 1.73 0.48
CA VAL A 71 -8.19 2.09 0.03
C VAL A 71 -8.71 3.32 0.78
N GLU A 72 -8.57 3.38 2.11
CA GLU A 72 -8.95 4.55 2.91
C GLU A 72 -8.17 5.79 2.49
N LEU A 73 -6.86 5.66 2.27
CA LEU A 73 -6.02 6.78 1.87
C LEU A 73 -6.46 7.32 0.50
N ALA A 74 -6.74 6.45 -0.47
CA ALA A 74 -7.25 6.85 -1.77
C ALA A 74 -8.62 7.55 -1.64
N MET A 75 -9.54 6.99 -0.85
CA MET A 75 -10.85 7.56 -0.57
C MET A 75 -10.75 8.97 0.05
N ARG A 76 -9.94 9.11 1.10
CA ARG A 76 -9.78 10.38 1.83
C ARG A 76 -9.05 11.44 1.03
N SER A 77 -8.03 11.06 0.25
CA SER A 77 -7.25 12.01 -0.56
C SER A 77 -7.92 12.36 -1.89
N GLY A 78 -8.97 11.62 -2.30
CA GLY A 78 -9.61 11.77 -3.60
C GLY A 78 -8.72 11.39 -4.78
N CYS A 79 -7.60 10.70 -4.52
CA CYS A 79 -6.66 10.25 -5.54
C CYS A 79 -7.03 8.84 -6.04
N PRO A 80 -6.70 8.50 -7.30
CA PRO A 80 -6.82 7.13 -7.77
C PRO A 80 -5.99 6.14 -6.94
N LEU A 81 -6.51 4.94 -6.74
CA LEU A 81 -5.79 3.83 -6.12
C LEU A 81 -4.86 3.16 -7.16
N ALA A 82 -3.55 3.27 -6.94
CA ALA A 82 -2.56 2.56 -7.72
C ALA A 82 -2.26 1.21 -7.05
N THR A 83 -2.86 0.13 -7.53
CA THR A 83 -2.64 -1.21 -6.96
C THR A 83 -2.72 -2.31 -8.02
N LEU A 84 -2.00 -3.41 -7.79
CA LEU A 84 -2.14 -4.65 -8.55
C LEU A 84 -2.96 -5.71 -7.78
N ASP A 85 -3.33 -5.42 -6.54
CA ASP A 85 -4.07 -6.34 -5.68
C ASP A 85 -5.56 -6.31 -6.02
N GLN A 86 -6.12 -7.47 -6.40
CA GLN A 86 -7.50 -7.56 -6.86
C GLN A 86 -8.52 -7.25 -5.74
N PRO A 87 -8.39 -7.81 -4.51
CA PRO A 87 -9.24 -7.40 -3.39
C PRO A 87 -9.29 -5.88 -3.16
N GLN A 88 -8.16 -5.19 -3.25
CA GLN A 88 -8.13 -3.73 -3.13
C GLN A 88 -8.86 -3.02 -4.28
N LYS A 89 -8.74 -3.53 -5.53
CA LYS A 89 -9.48 -2.99 -6.69
C LYS A 89 -10.99 -3.17 -6.56
N ASP A 90 -11.42 -4.33 -6.07
CA ASP A 90 -12.83 -4.64 -5.87
C ASP A 90 -13.43 -3.66 -4.84
N ALA A 91 -12.75 -3.48 -3.70
CA ALA A 91 -13.16 -2.52 -2.68
C ALA A 91 -13.18 -1.08 -3.19
N ALA A 92 -12.16 -0.68 -3.95
CA ALA A 92 -12.11 0.66 -4.55
C ALA A 92 -13.27 0.89 -5.51
N THR A 93 -13.62 -0.11 -6.33
CA THR A 93 -14.74 -0.02 -7.28
C THR A 93 -16.06 0.16 -6.54
N ASP A 94 -16.31 -0.64 -5.50
CA ASP A 94 -17.52 -0.55 -4.68
C ASP A 94 -17.65 0.80 -3.96
N LEU A 95 -16.51 1.39 -3.57
CA LEU A 95 -16.43 2.70 -2.91
C LEU A 95 -16.35 3.88 -3.90
N GLY A 96 -16.40 3.63 -5.21
CA GLY A 96 -16.35 4.68 -6.24
C GLY A 96 -14.99 5.35 -6.41
N ILE A 97 -13.91 4.70 -5.99
CA ILE A 97 -12.53 5.17 -6.09
C ILE A 97 -11.95 4.69 -7.43
N PRO A 98 -11.43 5.59 -8.29
CA PRO A 98 -10.77 5.19 -9.53
C PRO A 98 -9.51 4.35 -9.26
N CYS A 99 -9.28 3.30 -10.05
CA CYS A 99 -8.02 2.55 -10.04
C CYS A 99 -7.16 2.90 -11.26
N LEU A 100 -5.84 2.82 -11.11
CA LEU A 100 -4.86 2.95 -12.20
C LEU A 100 -4.47 1.59 -12.81
#